data_AF-A0A537XFT9-F1
#
_entry.id   AF-A0A537XFT9-F1
#
_cell.length_a   1.000
_cell.length_b   1.000
_cell.length_c   1.000
_cell.angle_alpha   90.00
_cell.angle_beta   90.00
_cell.angle_gamma   90.00
#
_symmetry.space_group_name_H-M   'P 1'
#
loop_
_entity.id
_entity.type
_entity.pdbx_description
1 polymer ?
#
loop_
_entity_poly.entity_id
_entity_poly.type
_entity_poly.pdbx_seq_one_letter_code
_entity_poly.pdbx_strand_id
1 'polypeptide(L)'
;MLGAVGGWFLSPREASDAPVVAMLSPEQLPDAIASLNAGAQATARSDQRECRVPFGFITVATPGNPAGGMVSFRTSKYQSPVFHVTDTPQRIAIPSPLPETGGVDLLSADGDAKGLVVSLYPTARMEPVNGSTTVKVIWRPRPPCKS
;
A
#
# COMPACT_ATOMS: atom_id res chain seq x y z
N MET A 1 34.11 -44.40 -21.02
CA MET A 1 32.89 -44.70 -20.24
C MET A 1 32.47 -43.44 -19.51
N LEU A 2 31.21 -43.02 -19.70
CA LEU A 2 30.33 -42.27 -18.76
C LEU A 2 30.93 -41.03 -18.07
N GLY A 3 30.46 -39.79 -18.25
CA GLY A 3 29.14 -39.33 -18.64
C GLY A 3 28.72 -38.18 -17.71
N ALA A 4 28.29 -37.06 -18.31
CA ALA A 4 27.21 -36.19 -17.84
C ALA A 4 27.52 -35.28 -16.60
N VAL A 5 26.94 -34.10 -16.33
CA VAL A 5 25.83 -33.26 -16.83
C VAL A 5 26.24 -31.82 -16.42
N GLY A 6 26.25 -30.81 -17.29
CA GLY A 6 25.07 -29.99 -17.55
C GLY A 6 24.56 -29.18 -16.35
N GLY A 7 25.38 -28.30 -15.75
CA GLY A 7 24.94 -27.37 -14.70
C GLY A 7 24.59 -26.00 -15.27
N TRP A 8 23.46 -25.89 -15.95
CA TRP A 8 22.85 -24.60 -16.28
C TRP A 8 22.46 -23.95 -14.97
N PHE A 9 23.14 -22.86 -14.60
CA PHE A 9 22.69 -21.97 -13.52
C PHE A 9 21.43 -21.27 -14.00
N LEU A 10 20.29 -21.95 -13.86
CA LEU A 10 18.99 -21.31 -13.78
C LEU A 10 18.94 -20.64 -12.42
N SER A 11 19.39 -19.39 -12.34
CA SER A 11 18.96 -18.51 -11.27
C SER A 11 17.44 -18.58 -11.23
N PRO A 12 16.81 -18.98 -10.10
CA PRO A 12 15.39 -18.78 -9.98
C PRO A 12 15.17 -17.28 -10.16
N ARG A 13 14.42 -16.92 -11.21
CA ARG A 13 13.71 -15.64 -11.21
C ARG A 13 12.93 -15.64 -9.92
N GLU A 14 13.36 -14.81 -8.98
CA GLU A 14 12.54 -14.39 -7.86
C GLU A 14 11.28 -13.81 -8.50
N ALA A 15 10.25 -14.65 -8.65
CA ALA A 15 8.93 -14.21 -9.01
C ALA A 15 8.59 -13.18 -7.95
N SER A 16 8.37 -11.94 -8.38
CA SER A 16 8.22 -10.81 -7.48
C SER A 16 6.99 -11.00 -6.60
N ASP A 17 7.14 -11.69 -5.47
CA ASP A 17 6.15 -11.94 -4.41
C ASP A 17 5.74 -10.66 -3.67
N ALA A 18 6.13 -9.49 -4.19
CA ALA A 18 5.83 -8.21 -3.59
C ALA A 18 4.33 -7.90 -3.70
N PRO A 19 3.67 -7.56 -2.57
CA PRO A 19 2.25 -7.21 -2.54
C PRO A 19 1.86 -6.09 -3.51
N VAL A 20 0.77 -6.27 -4.24
CA VAL A 20 0.19 -5.25 -5.13
C VAL A 20 -0.82 -4.39 -4.38
N VAL A 21 -0.70 -3.06 -4.52
CA VAL A 21 -1.68 -2.10 -3.98
C VAL A 21 -2.90 -2.03 -4.91
N ALA A 22 -4.10 -2.17 -4.34
CA ALA A 22 -5.34 -2.03 -5.08
C ALA A 22 -5.65 -0.56 -5.33
N MET A 23 -6.09 -0.24 -6.55
CA MET A 23 -6.47 1.12 -6.95
C MET A 23 -7.91 1.41 -6.54
N LEU A 24 -8.19 2.63 -6.07
CA LEU A 24 -9.56 3.07 -5.76
C LEU A 24 -10.38 3.25 -7.04
N SER A 25 -11.67 2.90 -6.98
CA SER A 25 -12.63 3.23 -8.03
C SER A 25 -13.15 4.68 -7.87
N PRO A 26 -13.61 5.34 -8.95
CA PRO A 26 -14.11 6.73 -8.91
C PRO A 26 -15.15 7.00 -7.83
N GLU A 27 -16.01 6.02 -7.54
CA GLU A 27 -17.10 6.10 -6.57
C GLU A 27 -16.59 6.09 -5.13
N GLN A 28 -15.41 5.53 -4.89
CA GLN A 28 -14.79 5.41 -3.56
C GLN A 28 -13.90 6.62 -3.22
N LEU A 29 -13.58 7.47 -4.20
CA LEU A 29 -12.70 8.62 -4.01
C LEU A 29 -13.19 9.61 -2.94
N PRO A 30 -14.48 10.02 -2.89
CA PRO A 30 -14.93 11.03 -1.93
C PRO A 30 -14.67 10.65 -0.47
N ASP A 31 -14.99 9.41 -0.09
CA ASP A 31 -14.77 8.90 1.27
C ASP A 31 -13.28 8.67 1.56
N ALA A 32 -12.55 8.18 0.56
CA ALA A 32 -11.12 7.93 0.65
C ALA A 32 -10.31 9.22 0.90
N ILE A 33 -10.70 10.34 0.29
CA ILE A 33 -10.04 11.64 0.47
C ILE A 33 -10.02 12.03 1.96
N ALA A 34 -11.07 11.74 2.72
CA ALA A 34 -11.12 12.09 4.14
C ALA A 34 -10.02 11.41 4.99
N SER A 35 -9.47 10.27 4.53
CA SER A 35 -8.36 9.59 5.20
C SER A 35 -6.98 10.22 4.90
N LEU A 36 -6.88 11.13 3.94
CA LEU A 36 -5.61 11.78 3.59
C LEU A 36 -5.25 12.90 4.55
N ASN A 37 -3.97 13.27 4.61
CA ASN A 37 -3.56 14.51 5.29
C ASN A 37 -4.07 15.76 4.53
N ALA A 38 -4.15 16.91 5.20
CA ALA A 38 -4.79 18.11 4.65
C ALA A 38 -4.18 18.59 3.31
N GLY A 39 -2.85 18.48 3.15
CA GLY A 39 -2.17 18.83 1.91
C GLY A 39 -2.57 17.90 0.76
N ALA A 40 -2.52 16.59 1.00
CA ALA A 40 -2.93 15.59 0.03
C ALA A 40 -4.43 15.64 -0.28
N GLN A 41 -5.29 16.04 0.68
CA GLN A 41 -6.72 16.27 0.42
C GLN A 41 -6.96 17.39 -0.59
N ALA A 42 -6.23 18.50 -0.48
CA ALA A 42 -6.38 19.63 -1.40
C ALA A 42 -5.97 19.23 -2.82
N THR A 43 -4.81 18.57 -2.96
CA THR A 43 -4.34 18.02 -4.24
C THR A 43 -5.32 16.99 -4.80
N ALA A 44 -5.81 16.06 -3.96
CA ALA A 44 -6.78 15.05 -4.35
C ALA A 44 -8.04 15.62 -4.98
N ARG A 45 -8.63 16.65 -4.35
CA ARG A 45 -9.86 17.29 -4.82
C ARG A 45 -9.65 18.06 -6.11
N SER A 46 -8.47 18.65 -6.31
CA SER A 46 -8.10 19.32 -7.56
C SER A 46 -7.97 18.29 -8.68
N ASP A 47 -7.15 17.27 -8.45
CA ASP A 47 -6.80 16.27 -9.46
C ASP A 47 -7.96 15.32 -9.78
N GLN A 48 -8.90 15.08 -8.85
CA GLN A 48 -10.13 14.32 -9.11
C GLN A 48 -10.93 14.95 -10.25
N ARG A 49 -10.97 16.28 -10.34
CA ARG A 49 -11.67 17.01 -11.41
C ARG A 49 -11.01 16.82 -12.78
N GLU A 50 -9.72 16.50 -12.79
CA GLU A 50 -8.92 16.34 -13.99
C GLU A 50 -8.65 14.86 -14.33
N CYS A 51 -9.32 13.93 -13.62
CA CYS A 51 -9.09 12.48 -13.69
C CYS A 51 -7.62 12.08 -13.38
N ARG A 52 -6.86 12.95 -12.71
CA ARG A 52 -5.40 12.84 -12.53
C ARG A 52 -4.96 11.98 -11.36
N VAL A 53 -5.85 11.45 -10.52
CA VAL A 53 -5.39 10.77 -9.30
C VAL A 53 -5.39 9.25 -9.36
N PRO A 54 -4.21 8.61 -9.27
CA PRO A 54 -4.12 7.24 -8.82
C PRO A 54 -3.96 7.22 -7.29
N PHE A 55 -5.08 7.08 -6.59
CA PHE A 55 -5.04 6.63 -5.21
C PHE A 55 -5.05 5.11 -5.17
N GLY A 56 -4.09 4.54 -4.46
CA GLY A 56 -4.25 3.19 -3.93
C GLY A 56 -5.07 3.23 -2.65
N PHE A 57 -5.58 2.08 -2.25
CA PHE A 57 -6.04 1.87 -0.90
C PHE A 57 -5.38 0.65 -0.28
N ILE A 58 -5.20 0.74 1.02
CA ILE A 58 -4.91 -0.40 1.88
C ILE A 58 -6.10 -0.61 2.80
N THR A 59 -6.45 -1.86 3.03
CA THR A 59 -7.39 -2.21 4.10
C THR A 59 -6.57 -2.70 5.27
N VAL A 60 -6.78 -2.12 6.45
CA VAL A 60 -6.00 -2.40 7.65
C VAL A 60 -6.91 -2.86 8.77
N ALA A 61 -6.40 -3.79 9.58
CA ALA A 61 -7.07 -4.24 10.79
C ALA A 61 -6.03 -4.81 11.77
N THR A 62 -6.42 -4.98 13.03
CA THR A 62 -5.68 -5.77 14.02
C THR A 62 -6.54 -6.97 14.47
N PRO A 63 -6.70 -8.02 13.62
CA PRO A 63 -7.63 -9.11 13.90
C PRO A 63 -7.34 -9.79 15.25
N GLY A 64 -8.36 -9.94 16.08
CA GLY A 64 -8.23 -10.50 17.42
C GLY A 64 -7.68 -9.52 18.48
N ASN A 65 -7.47 -8.26 18.12
CA ASN A 65 -7.11 -7.18 19.03
C ASN A 65 -8.10 -5.99 18.91
N PRO A 66 -9.23 -6.01 19.65
CA PRO A 66 -10.25 -4.96 19.58
C PRO A 66 -9.79 -3.62 20.18
N ALA A 67 -8.84 -3.63 21.11
CA ALA A 67 -8.24 -2.41 21.65
C ALA A 67 -7.45 -1.64 20.58
N GLY A 68 -6.98 -2.35 19.56
CA GLY A 68 -6.30 -1.77 18.42
C GLY A 68 -4.91 -1.24 18.74
N GLY A 69 -4.48 -0.26 17.95
CA GLY A 69 -3.28 0.54 18.16
C GLY A 69 -3.18 1.72 17.19
N MET A 70 -2.27 2.62 17.47
CA MET A 70 -2.02 3.82 16.67
C MET A 70 -1.00 3.50 15.57
N VAL A 71 -1.32 3.86 14.33
CA VAL A 71 -0.45 3.61 13.17
C VAL A 71 -0.46 4.80 12.22
N SER A 72 0.70 5.17 11.70
CA SER A 72 0.83 5.98 10.49
C SER A 72 1.52 5.18 9.39
N PHE A 73 1.18 5.47 8.13
CA PHE A 73 1.72 4.81 6.96
C PHE A 73 2.59 5.77 6.16
N ARG A 74 3.72 5.28 5.66
CA ARG A 74 4.66 6.07 4.86
C ARG A 74 5.03 5.37 3.57
N THR A 75 5.06 6.13 2.49
CA THR A 75 5.67 5.78 1.21
C THR A 75 6.81 6.75 0.90
N SER A 76 7.50 6.59 -0.23
CA SER A 76 8.59 7.49 -0.63
C SER A 76 8.16 8.96 -0.79
N LYS A 77 6.88 9.23 -1.05
CA LYS A 77 6.35 10.58 -1.34
C LYS A 77 5.22 11.04 -0.43
N TYR A 78 4.79 10.21 0.53
CA TYR A 78 3.63 10.52 1.35
C TYR A 78 3.76 9.93 2.74
N GLN A 79 3.31 10.69 3.74
CA GLN A 79 3.06 10.18 5.08
C GLN A 79 1.61 10.50 5.48
N SER A 80 0.90 9.47 5.93
CA SER A 80 -0.47 9.59 6.37
C SER A 80 -0.60 10.27 7.74
N PRO A 81 -1.79 10.74 8.11
CA PRO A 81 -2.14 10.97 9.50
C PRO A 81 -1.99 9.69 10.33
N VAL A 82 -2.04 9.83 11.65
CA VAL A 82 -2.12 8.69 12.57
C VAL A 82 -3.56 8.20 12.64
N PHE A 83 -3.75 6.88 12.53
CA PHE A 83 -5.05 6.21 12.64
C PHE A 83 -5.06 5.30 13.87
N HIS A 84 -6.21 5.25 14.55
CA HIS A 84 -6.48 4.21 15.54
C HIS A 84 -7.09 3.00 14.83
N VAL A 85 -6.26 1.99 14.56
CA VAL A 85 -6.65 0.77 13.83
C VAL A 85 -7.09 -0.28 14.84
N THR A 86 -8.30 -0.83 14.65
CA THR A 86 -8.87 -1.88 15.51
C THR A 86 -9.03 -3.19 14.74
N ASP A 87 -9.64 -4.19 15.37
CA ASP A 87 -10.01 -5.46 14.74
C ASP A 87 -11.05 -5.31 13.62
N THR A 88 -11.71 -4.16 13.52
CA THR A 88 -12.63 -3.80 12.44
C THR A 88 -11.84 -3.27 11.24
N PRO A 89 -12.02 -3.83 10.03
CA PRO A 89 -11.32 -3.36 8.84
C PRO A 89 -11.59 -1.88 8.53
N GLN A 90 -10.52 -1.11 8.38
CA GLN A 90 -10.55 0.29 7.97
C GLN A 90 -9.85 0.44 6.62
N ARG A 91 -10.40 1.28 5.73
CA ARG A 91 -9.80 1.57 4.43
C ARG A 91 -9.07 2.90 4.47
N ILE A 92 -7.80 2.91 4.08
CA ILE A 92 -6.95 4.10 4.09
C ILE A 92 -6.46 4.35 2.66
N ALA A 93 -6.64 5.58 2.20
CA ALA A 93 -6.14 6.03 0.91
C ALA A 93 -4.66 6.37 0.99
N ILE A 94 -3.91 5.96 -0.02
CA ILE A 94 -2.50 6.30 -0.17
C ILE A 94 -2.28 6.84 -1.59
N PRO A 95 -1.79 8.09 -1.74
CA PRO A 95 -1.40 8.61 -3.05
C PRO A 95 -0.31 7.73 -3.67
N SER A 96 -0.50 7.32 -4.93
CA SER A 96 0.55 6.58 -5.63
C SER A 96 1.78 7.47 -5.83
N PRO A 97 2.97 7.03 -5.41
CA PRO A 97 4.23 7.77 -5.60
C PRO A 97 4.68 7.79 -7.06
N LEU A 98 4.20 6.83 -7.87
CA LEU A 98 4.56 6.59 -9.27
C LEU A 98 3.29 6.50 -10.13
N PRO A 99 2.53 7.60 -10.26
CA PRO A 99 1.20 7.60 -10.88
C PRO A 99 1.21 7.14 -12.34
N GLU A 100 2.17 7.63 -13.13
CA GLU A 100 2.20 7.42 -14.59
C GLU A 100 2.91 6.11 -14.98
N THR A 101 4.02 5.79 -14.31
CA THR A 101 4.84 4.63 -14.66
C THR A 101 4.44 3.36 -13.92
N GLY A 102 3.74 3.49 -12.78
CA GLY A 102 3.74 2.44 -11.76
C GLY A 102 5.16 2.13 -11.29
N GLY A 103 5.30 1.04 -10.53
CA GLY A 103 6.60 0.55 -10.09
C GLY A 103 6.59 0.05 -8.67
N VAL A 104 7.77 -0.08 -8.09
CA VAL A 104 7.94 -0.59 -6.73
C VAL A 104 8.20 0.57 -5.78
N ASP A 105 7.55 0.57 -4.62
CA ASP A 105 7.88 1.44 -3.50
C ASP A 105 7.92 0.65 -2.18
N LEU A 106 8.42 1.29 -1.13
CA LEU A 106 8.33 0.80 0.24
C LEU A 106 7.10 1.38 0.92
N LEU A 107 6.29 0.51 1.54
CA LEU A 107 5.21 0.89 2.45
C LEU A 107 5.66 0.57 3.87
N SER A 108 5.87 1.61 4.68
CA SER A 108 6.16 1.46 6.11
C SER A 108 4.91 1.74 6.93
N ALA A 109 4.77 1.01 8.04
CA ALA A 109 3.85 1.28 9.12
C ALA A 109 4.66 1.61 10.37
N ASP A 110 4.34 2.72 11.02
CA ASP A 110 4.99 3.18 12.25
C ASP A 110 3.94 3.39 13.34
N GLY A 111 4.22 2.92 14.55
CA GLY A 111 3.32 3.06 15.68
C GLY A 111 3.40 1.90 16.68
N ASP A 112 2.28 1.57 17.31
CA ASP A 112 2.22 0.57 18.39
C ASP A 112 1.20 -0.55 18.14
N ALA A 113 0.57 -0.59 16.96
CA ALA A 113 -0.42 -1.61 16.64
C ALA A 113 0.19 -3.01 16.58
N LYS A 114 -0.26 -3.86 17.51
CA LYS A 114 0.07 -5.28 17.56
C LYS A 114 -0.83 -6.08 16.61
N GLY A 115 -0.23 -6.98 15.83
CA GLY A 115 -0.95 -7.85 14.91
C GLY A 115 -1.61 -7.11 13.73
N LEU A 116 -1.00 -6.01 13.27
CA LEU A 116 -1.50 -5.24 12.13
C LEU A 116 -1.47 -6.11 10.86
N VAL A 117 -2.62 -6.24 10.22
CA VAL A 117 -2.76 -6.87 8.91
C VAL A 117 -3.08 -5.79 7.90
N VAL A 118 -2.30 -5.76 6.82
CA VAL A 118 -2.52 -4.86 5.68
C VAL A 118 -2.90 -5.74 4.48
N SER A 119 -4.18 -5.69 4.12
CA SER A 119 -4.73 -6.42 2.99
C SER A 119 -4.20 -5.84 1.68
N LEU A 120 -3.12 -6.46 1.22
CA LEU A 120 -2.54 -6.35 -0.12
C LEU A 120 -2.70 -7.70 -0.83
N TYR A 121 -2.25 -7.84 -2.07
CA TYR A 121 -2.18 -9.14 -2.76
C TYR A 121 -0.74 -9.52 -3.11
N PRO A 122 -0.11 -10.50 -2.43
CA PRO A 122 -0.61 -11.22 -1.25
C PRO A 122 -0.75 -10.32 0.00
N THR A 123 -1.53 -10.74 1.01
CA THR A 123 -1.74 -9.95 2.23
C THR A 123 -0.46 -9.80 3.02
N ALA A 124 -0.15 -8.58 3.48
CA ALA A 124 1.01 -8.31 4.30
C ALA A 124 0.63 -8.31 5.79
N ARG A 125 1.42 -9.01 6.62
CA ARG A 125 1.36 -8.86 8.07
C ARG A 125 2.48 -7.92 8.50
N MET A 126 2.14 -6.96 9.34
CA MET A 126 3.08 -5.95 9.84
C MET A 126 2.95 -5.88 11.36
N GLU A 127 4.04 -5.65 12.07
CA GLU A 127 4.00 -5.56 13.53
C GLU A 127 4.90 -4.41 13.98
N PRO A 128 4.43 -3.15 13.84
CA PRO A 128 5.24 -1.96 14.13
C PRO A 128 5.57 -1.76 15.61
N VAL A 129 5.19 -2.68 16.51
CA VAL A 129 5.41 -2.60 17.96
C VAL A 129 6.88 -2.29 18.24
N ASN A 130 7.16 -1.08 18.76
CA ASN A 130 8.48 -0.51 19.03
C ASN A 130 9.28 0.03 17.81
N GLY A 131 8.62 0.45 16.72
CA GLY A 131 9.30 1.14 15.63
C GLY A 131 8.56 1.15 14.31
N SER A 132 9.28 0.78 13.24
CA SER A 132 8.79 0.76 11.87
C SER A 132 8.82 -0.67 11.33
N THR A 133 7.73 -1.13 10.72
CA THR A 133 7.75 -2.31 9.85
C THR A 133 7.60 -1.85 8.40
N THR A 134 8.37 -2.42 7.49
CA THR A 134 8.32 -2.05 6.07
C THR A 134 8.08 -3.27 5.19
N VAL A 135 7.23 -3.09 4.18
CA VAL A 135 7.02 -4.07 3.11
C VAL A 135 7.22 -3.42 1.75
N LYS A 136 7.78 -4.18 0.82
CA LYS A 136 7.93 -3.76 -0.58
C LYS A 136 6.59 -3.95 -1.28
N VAL A 137 6.06 -2.90 -1.92
CA VAL A 137 4.76 -2.91 -2.59
C VAL A 137 4.88 -2.53 -4.07
N ILE A 138 4.02 -3.11 -4.90
CA ILE A 138 3.91 -2.80 -6.33
C ILE A 138 2.70 -1.89 -6.56
N TRP A 139 2.97 -0.76 -7.20
CA TRP A 139 1.98 0.18 -7.70
C TRP A 139 1.73 -0.06 -9.17
N ARG A 140 0.46 -0.20 -9.56
CA ARG A 140 0.09 -0.27 -10.98
C ARG A 140 0.06 1.13 -11.58
N PRO A 141 0.48 1.28 -12.85
CA PRO A 141 0.33 2.55 -13.56
C PRO A 141 -1.15 2.91 -13.67
N ARG A 142 -1.43 4.21 -13.63
CA ARG A 142 -2.77 4.75 -13.82
C ARG A 142 -3.28 4.42 -15.24
N PRO A 143 -4.53 3.97 -15.40
CA PRO A 143 -5.16 3.92 -16.71
C PRO A 143 -5.25 5.34 -17.31
N PRO A 144 -5.02 5.52 -18.63
CA PRO A 144 -5.17 6.83 -19.25
C PRO A 144 -6.60 7.35 -19.02
N CYS A 145 -6.72 8.64 -18.69
CA CYS A 145 -8.02 9.29 -18.62
C CYS A 145 -8.65 9.23 -20.01
N LYS A 146 -9.88 8.73 -20.11
CA LYS A 146 -10.69 8.99 -21.30
C LYS A 146 -11.11 10.45 -21.23
N SER A 147 -10.61 11.24 -22.18
CA SER A 147 -11.07 12.61 -22.45
C SER A 147 -12.52 12.63 -22.89
#